data_AF-A0A061J385-F1
#
_entry.id   AF-A0A061J385-F1
#
_cell.length_a   1.000
_cell.length_b   1.000
_cell.length_c   1.000
_cell.angle_alpha   90.00
_cell.angle_beta   90.00
_cell.angle_gamma   90.00
#
_symmetry.space_group_name_H-M   'P 1'
#
loop_
_entity.id
_entity.type
_entity.pdbx_description
1 polymer ?
#
loop_
_entity_poly.entity_id
_entity_poly.type
_entity_poly.pdbx_seq_one_letter_code
_entity_poly.pdbx_strand_id
1 'polypeptide(L)'
;MRRHVLKGFMMAAPAASVLAVPARGIFTMWGSLPLEEWATTESWLKRITNRSKYRSFEFCHVPEVEVPLGVKLSAVELYLLSCVEDDTNRLLNISWTYDFDSFWKDRVNSHDLLYKVLYLKQFPLYKFFFGDCSTNEAGRKHIEKKLNYLKAVLHWAGMTERRYTAIVKARFTMQREIWNALERERYLMGCVEIVESFKKKVPEEFAAKAIAELETELSTMRHWVWDCPNAKRTYKQLA
;
A
#
# COMPACT_ATOMS: atom_id res chain seq x y z
N MET A 1 10.02 24.95 38.73
CA MET A 1 8.56 24.70 38.94
C MET A 1 7.86 24.76 37.58
N ARG A 2 7.60 23.59 36.98
CA ARG A 2 6.24 23.03 36.74
C ARG A 2 5.31 23.92 35.89
N ARG A 3 5.10 23.53 34.62
CA ARG A 3 3.85 22.86 34.18
C ARG A 3 3.93 22.50 32.68
N HIS A 4 4.23 21.23 32.44
CA HIS A 4 3.68 20.47 31.32
C HIS A 4 2.17 20.32 31.53
N VAL A 5 1.33 20.96 30.73
CA VAL A 5 -0.08 20.57 30.54
C VAL A 5 -0.52 21.05 29.16
N LEU A 6 -0.47 20.17 28.17
CA LEU A 6 -1.32 20.13 26.97
C LEU A 6 -0.88 18.95 26.07
N LYS A 7 -0.82 17.77 26.69
CA LYS A 7 -0.91 16.47 26.02
C LYS A 7 -2.10 15.79 26.66
N GLY A 8 -3.22 15.73 25.96
CA GLY A 8 -4.43 15.10 26.48
C GLY A 8 -5.71 15.69 25.93
N PHE A 9 -5.98 15.43 24.65
CA PHE A 9 -7.34 15.11 24.25
C PHE A 9 -7.25 13.90 23.33
N MET A 10 -7.39 12.74 23.97
CA MET A 10 -7.84 11.52 23.32
C MET A 10 -9.21 11.79 22.70
N MET A 11 -9.32 11.58 21.40
CA MET A 11 -10.54 11.01 20.82
C MET A 11 -10.12 9.63 20.34
N ALA A 12 -10.27 8.68 21.26
CA ALA A 12 -10.29 7.26 20.94
C ALA A 12 -11.45 7.05 19.96
N ALA A 13 -11.11 6.89 18.68
CA ALA A 13 -12.07 6.35 17.73
C ALA A 13 -12.42 4.92 18.16
N PRO A 14 -13.70 4.53 18.12
CA PRO A 14 -14.12 3.23 18.65
C PRO A 14 -13.54 2.12 17.77
N ALA A 15 -12.60 1.37 18.32
CA ALA A 15 -12.25 0.04 17.84
C ALA A 15 -13.37 -0.94 18.25
N ALA A 16 -14.50 -0.86 17.57
CA ALA A 16 -15.59 -1.83 17.63
C ALA A 16 -16.35 -1.68 16.31
N SER A 17 -16.48 -2.66 15.42
CA SER A 17 -16.38 -4.10 15.53
C SER A 17 -15.99 -4.63 14.15
N VAL A 18 -14.72 -4.94 13.93
CA VAL A 18 -14.36 -5.85 12.84
C VAL A 18 -14.83 -7.20 13.34
N LEU A 19 -15.87 -7.78 12.71
CA LEU A 19 -16.24 -9.18 12.89
C LEU A 19 -14.94 -9.96 13.01
N ALA A 20 -14.73 -10.66 14.13
CA ALA A 20 -13.51 -11.39 14.40
C ALA A 20 -13.36 -12.50 13.34
N VAL A 21 -12.82 -12.13 12.18
CA VAL A 21 -12.45 -13.06 11.13
C VAL A 21 -11.36 -13.93 11.76
N PRO A 22 -11.54 -15.26 11.80
CA PRO A 22 -10.50 -16.13 12.31
C PRO A 22 -9.19 -15.81 11.57
N ALA A 23 -8.13 -15.59 12.33
CA ALA A 23 -6.83 -15.26 11.81
C ALA A 23 -5.89 -16.45 11.98
N ARG A 24 -5.13 -16.79 10.93
CA ARG A 24 -4.14 -17.87 11.00
C ARG A 24 -2.82 -17.38 11.61
N GLY A 25 -2.20 -18.24 12.43
CA GLY A 25 -0.84 -18.06 12.89
C GLY A 25 0.16 -18.34 11.76
N ILE A 26 1.10 -17.42 11.55
CA ILE A 26 2.10 -17.42 10.46
C ILE A 26 3.39 -18.19 10.84
N PHE A 27 4.09 -18.76 9.83
CA PHE A 27 5.54 -19.03 9.85
C PHE A 27 6.34 -17.73 9.62
N THR A 28 6.97 -17.21 10.66
CA THR A 28 7.53 -15.84 10.71
C THR A 28 8.89 -15.67 10.02
N MET A 29 9.06 -14.53 9.34
CA MET A 29 10.36 -13.94 8.99
C MET A 29 10.97 -13.24 10.21
N TRP A 30 12.28 -13.33 10.36
CA TRP A 30 13.03 -12.91 11.56
C TRP A 30 13.17 -11.38 11.62
N GLY A 31 12.40 -10.73 12.49
CA GLY A 31 12.60 -9.33 12.87
C GLY A 31 12.74 -9.22 14.38
N SER A 32 13.87 -8.70 14.88
CA SER A 32 14.07 -8.50 16.32
C SER A 32 13.72 -7.05 16.70
N LEU A 33 12.51 -6.83 17.22
CA LEU A 33 12.23 -5.65 18.02
C LEU A 33 12.44 -6.01 19.50
N PRO A 34 13.43 -5.43 20.19
CA PRO A 34 13.64 -5.70 21.61
C PRO A 34 12.55 -4.98 22.42
N LEU A 35 11.45 -5.69 22.70
CA LEU A 35 10.37 -5.15 23.54
C LEU A 35 10.66 -5.26 25.05
N GLU A 36 11.73 -5.97 25.44
CA GLU A 36 12.09 -6.18 26.85
C GLU A 36 13.54 -5.73 27.12
N GLU A 37 13.81 -5.13 28.29
CA GLU A 37 15.10 -4.51 28.62
C GLU A 37 16.29 -5.47 28.48
N TRP A 38 16.10 -6.77 28.79
CA TRP A 38 17.13 -7.80 28.62
C TRP A 38 17.49 -8.08 27.15
N ALA A 39 16.59 -7.79 26.21
CA ALA A 39 16.84 -7.97 24.79
C ALA A 39 17.81 -6.90 24.22
N THR A 40 18.24 -5.92 25.01
CA THR A 40 19.29 -4.97 24.62
C THR A 40 20.70 -5.38 25.09
N THR A 41 20.80 -6.33 26.04
CA THR A 41 22.08 -6.70 26.69
C THR A 41 22.74 -7.97 26.15
N GLU A 42 21.99 -8.89 25.53
CA GLU A 42 22.57 -10.13 24.96
C GLU A 42 23.06 -9.97 23.50
N SER A 43 24.09 -10.70 23.07
CA SER A 43 24.59 -10.67 21.68
C SER A 43 23.63 -11.30 20.67
N TRP A 44 23.50 -10.74 19.45
CA TRP A 44 22.59 -11.21 18.39
C TRP A 44 22.63 -12.73 18.13
N LEU A 45 23.81 -13.37 18.13
CA LEU A 45 23.97 -14.82 17.93
C LEU A 45 23.31 -15.68 19.03
N LYS A 46 23.33 -15.21 20.28
CA LYS A 46 22.60 -15.84 21.39
C LYS A 46 21.09 -15.61 21.27
N ARG A 47 20.69 -14.53 20.59
CA ARG A 47 19.28 -14.21 20.35
C ARG A 47 18.58 -15.15 19.38
N ILE A 48 19.27 -15.58 18.33
CA ILE A 48 18.67 -16.47 17.33
C ILE A 48 18.61 -17.95 17.77
N THR A 49 19.43 -18.34 18.74
CA THR A 49 19.59 -19.75 19.15
C THR A 49 18.67 -20.16 20.30
N ASN A 50 18.16 -19.22 21.10
CA ASN A 50 17.35 -19.52 22.28
C ASN A 50 15.83 -19.45 22.01
N ARG A 51 15.33 -20.20 21.03
CA ARG A 51 13.93 -20.15 20.55
C ARG A 51 12.85 -20.31 21.64
N SER A 52 13.18 -20.87 22.80
CA SER A 52 12.27 -21.03 23.95
C SER A 52 12.05 -19.75 24.75
N LYS A 53 12.96 -18.76 24.67
CA LYS A 53 12.90 -17.49 25.43
C LYS A 53 12.56 -16.27 24.56
N TYR A 54 12.82 -16.32 23.26
CA TYR A 54 12.50 -15.25 22.32
C TYR A 54 11.06 -15.39 21.81
N ARG A 55 10.11 -14.79 22.53
CA ARG A 55 8.71 -14.60 22.06
C ARG A 55 8.46 -13.11 21.76
N SER A 56 9.09 -12.58 20.73
CA SER A 56 8.61 -11.35 20.09
C SER A 56 8.25 -11.67 18.65
N PHE A 57 7.24 -12.52 18.49
CA PHE A 57 6.56 -12.69 17.21
C PHE A 57 5.32 -11.81 17.27
N GLU A 58 5.32 -10.66 16.59
CA GLU A 58 4.05 -10.19 16.04
C GLU A 58 3.69 -11.20 14.95
N PHE A 59 2.74 -12.07 15.26
CA PHE A 59 2.05 -12.80 14.22
C PHE A 59 1.30 -11.74 13.42
N CYS A 60 1.78 -11.39 12.23
CA CYS A 60 0.89 -10.73 11.28
C CYS A 60 -0.28 -11.69 11.08
N HIS A 61 -1.43 -11.37 11.63
CA HIS A 61 -2.61 -12.20 11.51
C HIS A 61 -3.13 -12.01 10.08
N VAL A 62 -2.92 -12.99 9.20
CA VAL A 62 -3.56 -12.96 7.88
C VAL A 62 -4.99 -13.49 8.06
N PRO A 63 -6.00 -12.76 7.58
CA PRO A 63 -7.38 -13.24 7.60
C PRO A 63 -7.51 -14.60 6.91
N GLU A 64 -8.33 -15.48 7.48
CA GLU A 64 -8.72 -16.70 6.79
C GLU A 64 -9.57 -16.38 5.56
N VAL A 65 -9.26 -17.04 4.44
CA VAL A 65 -9.97 -16.89 3.18
C VAL A 65 -10.82 -18.12 2.90
N GLU A 66 -12.06 -17.87 2.47
CA GLU A 66 -12.97 -18.89 2.00
C GLU A 66 -12.47 -19.47 0.67
N VAL A 67 -12.28 -20.79 0.64
CA VAL A 67 -11.88 -21.51 -0.56
C VAL A 67 -13.14 -21.82 -1.38
N PRO A 68 -13.15 -21.60 -2.70
CA PRO A 68 -14.30 -21.99 -3.52
C PRO A 68 -14.59 -23.49 -3.42
N LEU A 69 -15.88 -23.82 -3.44
CA LEU A 69 -16.39 -25.20 -3.37
C LEU A 69 -15.70 -26.06 -4.44
N GLY A 70 -15.10 -27.17 -3.99
CA GLY A 70 -14.42 -28.15 -4.87
C GLY A 70 -12.92 -27.93 -5.07
N VAL A 71 -12.34 -26.82 -4.57
CA VAL A 71 -10.88 -26.63 -4.58
C VAL A 71 -10.29 -27.02 -3.23
N LYS A 72 -9.34 -27.95 -3.23
CA LYS A 72 -8.55 -28.29 -2.04
C LYS A 72 -7.20 -27.59 -2.15
N LEU A 73 -6.89 -26.74 -1.18
CA LEU A 73 -5.62 -26.03 -1.09
C LEU A 73 -4.84 -26.55 0.13
N SER A 74 -3.54 -26.73 -0.04
CA SER A 74 -2.61 -27.00 1.06
C SER A 74 -2.48 -25.77 1.98
N ALA A 75 -1.90 -25.96 3.17
CA ALA A 75 -1.70 -24.87 4.11
C ALA A 75 -0.88 -23.70 3.52
N VAL A 76 0.09 -24.00 2.65
CA VAL A 76 0.95 -23.00 2.01
C VAL A 76 0.23 -22.27 0.87
N GLU A 77 -0.59 -22.98 0.09
CA GLU A 77 -1.46 -22.35 -0.92
C GLU A 77 -2.51 -21.44 -0.28
N LEU A 78 -3.10 -21.88 0.84
CA LEU A 78 -4.03 -21.05 1.60
C LEU A 78 -3.36 -19.82 2.17
N TYR A 79 -2.13 -19.95 2.67
CA TYR A 79 -1.35 -18.82 3.16
C TYR A 79 -1.11 -17.78 2.05
N LEU A 80 -0.68 -18.22 0.86
CA LEU A 80 -0.50 -17.35 -0.29
C LEU A 80 -1.82 -16.66 -0.67
N LEU A 81 -2.92 -17.41 -0.74
CA LEU A 81 -4.24 -16.86 -1.07
C LEU A 81 -4.67 -15.80 -0.05
N SER A 82 -4.56 -16.10 1.25
CA SER A 82 -4.85 -15.17 2.34
C SER A 82 -4.04 -13.88 2.23
N CYS A 83 -2.74 -13.97 1.94
CA CYS A 83 -1.90 -12.78 1.81
C CYS A 83 -2.27 -11.95 0.58
N VAL A 84 -2.58 -12.62 -0.54
CA VAL A 84 -2.99 -11.94 -1.78
C VAL A 84 -4.30 -11.18 -1.56
N GLU A 85 -5.28 -11.78 -0.89
CA GLU A 85 -6.56 -11.12 -0.62
C GLU A 85 -6.45 -9.98 0.39
N ASP A 86 -5.72 -10.19 1.49
CA ASP A 86 -5.46 -9.14 2.49
C ASP A 86 -4.76 -7.94 1.85
N ASP A 87 -3.70 -8.17 1.06
CA ASP A 87 -2.97 -7.07 0.41
C ASP A 87 -3.78 -6.41 -0.71
N THR A 88 -4.65 -7.16 -1.41
CA THR A 88 -5.60 -6.57 -2.36
C THR A 88 -6.54 -5.60 -1.64
N ASN A 89 -7.15 -6.04 -0.54
CA ASN A 89 -8.07 -5.23 0.25
C ASN A 89 -7.38 -3.99 0.85
N ARG A 90 -6.16 -4.16 1.37
CA ARG A 90 -5.37 -3.03 1.87
C ARG A 90 -5.06 -2.03 0.77
N LEU A 91 -4.58 -2.49 -0.39
CA LEU A 91 -4.30 -1.60 -1.53
C LEU A 91 -5.54 -0.87 -2.01
N LEU A 92 -6.71 -1.50 -2.04
CA LEU A 92 -7.96 -0.84 -2.42
C LEU A 92 -8.42 0.22 -1.40
N ASN A 93 -8.04 0.08 -0.13
CA ASN A 93 -8.49 0.97 0.95
C ASN A 93 -7.53 2.14 1.24
N ILE A 94 -6.23 2.01 0.97
CA ILE A 94 -5.31 3.15 1.08
C ILE A 94 -5.55 4.16 -0.04
N SER A 95 -5.09 5.41 0.14
CA SER A 95 -5.04 6.34 -0.99
C SER A 95 -3.94 5.94 -1.98
N TRP A 96 -4.28 5.99 -3.27
CA TRP A 96 -3.34 5.79 -4.38
C TRP A 96 -2.57 7.06 -4.73
N THR A 97 -2.82 8.17 -4.03
CA THR A 97 -2.09 9.42 -4.20
C THR A 97 -1.01 9.55 -3.12
N TYR A 98 -1.37 9.94 -1.89
CA TYR A 98 -0.40 10.31 -0.85
C TYR A 98 0.13 9.14 -0.01
N ASP A 99 -0.63 8.06 0.15
CA ASP A 99 -0.26 6.89 0.97
C ASP A 99 0.39 5.75 0.16
N PHE A 100 0.50 5.90 -1.15
CA PHE A 100 1.06 4.84 -2.00
C PHE A 100 2.59 4.83 -1.93
N ASP A 101 3.15 3.70 -1.52
CA ASP A 101 4.59 3.51 -1.35
C ASP A 101 5.11 2.37 -2.25
N SER A 102 6.36 2.54 -2.67
CA SER A 102 7.21 1.55 -3.34
C SER A 102 7.25 0.17 -2.66
N PHE A 103 7.06 0.06 -1.34
CA PHE A 103 7.05 -1.24 -0.63
C PHE A 103 6.03 -2.23 -1.21
N TRP A 104 4.90 -1.73 -1.75
CA TRP A 104 3.86 -2.56 -2.33
C TRP A 104 4.36 -3.37 -3.52
N LYS A 105 5.32 -2.83 -4.27
CA LYS A 105 5.94 -3.54 -5.39
C LYS A 105 6.73 -4.74 -4.91
N ASP A 106 7.55 -4.58 -3.89
CA ASP A 106 8.36 -5.66 -3.32
C ASP A 106 7.47 -6.73 -2.69
N ARG A 107 6.39 -6.30 -2.03
CA ARG A 107 5.40 -7.19 -1.43
C ARG A 107 4.68 -8.04 -2.47
N VAL A 108 4.14 -7.45 -3.54
CA VAL A 108 3.49 -8.21 -4.64
C VAL A 108 4.49 -9.12 -5.37
N ASN A 109 5.75 -8.69 -5.53
CA ASN A 109 6.81 -9.52 -6.10
C ASN A 109 7.09 -10.75 -5.23
N SER A 110 7.04 -10.62 -3.90
CA SER A 110 7.22 -11.75 -2.98
C SER A 110 6.11 -12.80 -3.14
N HIS A 111 4.86 -12.36 -3.32
CA HIS A 111 3.72 -13.27 -3.60
C HIS A 111 3.87 -13.97 -4.94
N ASP A 112 4.31 -13.23 -5.97
CA ASP A 112 4.60 -13.80 -7.29
C ASP A 112 5.74 -14.82 -7.23
N LEU A 113 6.78 -14.55 -6.45
CA LEU A 113 7.88 -15.49 -6.24
C LEU A 113 7.40 -16.76 -5.54
N LEU A 114 6.60 -16.63 -4.47
CA LEU A 114 6.02 -17.79 -3.77
C LEU A 114 5.10 -18.61 -4.70
N TYR A 115 4.25 -17.94 -5.48
CA TYR A 115 3.43 -18.59 -6.51
C TYR A 115 4.28 -19.40 -7.50
N LYS A 116 5.38 -18.81 -8.00
CA LYS A 116 6.31 -19.47 -8.91
C LYS A 116 7.00 -20.66 -8.26
N VAL A 117 7.38 -20.57 -6.99
CA VAL A 117 7.97 -21.68 -6.23
C VAL A 117 6.99 -22.84 -6.11
N LEU A 118 5.73 -22.57 -5.76
CA LEU A 118 4.71 -23.60 -5.52
C LEU A 118 4.28 -24.32 -6.80
N TYR A 119 4.06 -23.56 -7.88
CA TYR A 119 3.43 -24.09 -9.10
C TYR A 119 4.37 -24.27 -10.29
N LEU A 120 5.44 -23.48 -10.38
CA LEU A 120 6.39 -23.56 -11.51
C LEU A 120 7.65 -24.33 -11.13
N LYS A 121 8.24 -25.04 -12.09
CA LYS A 121 9.48 -25.81 -11.88
C LYS A 121 10.76 -24.93 -11.89
N GLN A 122 10.63 -23.63 -11.65
CA GLN A 122 11.75 -22.68 -11.76
C GLN A 122 12.70 -22.73 -10.55
N PHE A 123 12.23 -23.19 -9.38
CA PHE A 123 12.95 -23.09 -8.11
C PHE A 123 12.94 -24.41 -7.32
N PRO A 124 13.64 -25.46 -7.79
CA PRO A 124 13.54 -26.82 -7.22
C PRO A 124 13.99 -26.91 -5.76
N LEU A 125 15.00 -26.14 -5.33
CA LEU A 125 15.46 -26.13 -3.94
C LEU A 125 14.39 -25.61 -2.96
N TYR A 126 13.63 -24.59 -3.37
CA TYR A 126 12.61 -23.98 -2.52
C TYR A 126 11.35 -24.86 -2.40
N LYS A 127 11.05 -25.69 -3.42
CA LYS A 127 9.96 -26.67 -3.36
C LYS A 127 10.12 -27.68 -2.23
N PHE A 128 11.36 -28.00 -1.84
CA PHE A 128 11.61 -28.88 -0.70
C PHE A 128 11.06 -28.31 0.61
N PHE A 129 11.16 -26.99 0.81
CA PHE A 129 10.71 -26.30 2.02
C PHE A 129 9.23 -25.94 1.99
N PHE A 130 8.72 -25.48 0.83
CA PHE A 130 7.37 -24.95 0.70
C PHE A 130 6.35 -25.94 0.13
N GLY A 131 6.81 -27.09 -0.36
CA GLY A 131 5.98 -28.09 -1.03
C GLY A 131 5.89 -27.88 -2.54
N ASP A 132 5.52 -28.94 -3.27
CA ASP A 132 5.24 -28.91 -4.70
C ASP A 132 3.73 -29.05 -4.93
N CYS A 133 3.10 -27.97 -5.39
CA CYS A 133 1.66 -27.93 -5.70
C CYS A 133 1.38 -27.93 -7.20
N SER A 134 2.39 -28.25 -8.04
CA SER A 134 2.27 -28.15 -9.51
C SER A 134 1.18 -29.03 -10.13
N THR A 135 0.73 -30.08 -9.43
CA THR A 135 -0.37 -30.97 -9.85
C THR A 135 -1.77 -30.42 -9.54
N ASN A 136 -1.88 -29.40 -8.68
CA ASN A 136 -3.16 -28.79 -8.30
C ASN A 136 -3.57 -27.70 -9.30
N GLU A 137 -4.04 -28.10 -10.48
CA GLU A 137 -4.41 -27.13 -11.54
C GLU A 137 -5.55 -26.19 -11.13
N ALA A 138 -6.54 -26.70 -10.38
CA ALA A 138 -7.67 -25.91 -9.92
C ALA A 138 -7.23 -24.83 -8.93
N GLY A 139 -6.38 -25.19 -7.95
CA GLY A 139 -5.78 -24.25 -7.02
C GLY A 139 -4.90 -23.22 -7.73
N ARG A 140 -4.05 -23.68 -8.67
CA ARG A 140 -3.19 -22.81 -9.49
C ARG A 140 -3.99 -21.73 -10.20
N LYS A 141 -5.03 -22.11 -10.95
CA LYS A 141 -5.87 -21.17 -11.72
C LYS A 141 -6.56 -20.16 -10.81
N HIS A 142 -7.05 -20.60 -9.65
CA HIS A 142 -7.72 -19.73 -8.70
C HIS A 142 -6.78 -18.69 -8.09
N ILE A 143 -5.64 -19.13 -7.55
CA ILE A 143 -4.64 -18.23 -6.95
C ILE A 143 -4.04 -17.32 -8.02
N GLU A 144 -3.77 -17.82 -9.22
CA GLU A 144 -3.27 -17.03 -10.34
C GLU A 144 -4.24 -15.90 -10.70
N LYS A 145 -5.55 -16.17 -10.77
CA LYS A 145 -6.57 -15.14 -11.00
C LYS A 145 -6.51 -14.04 -9.93
N LYS A 146 -6.45 -14.42 -8.65
CA LYS A 146 -6.37 -13.48 -7.53
C LYS A 146 -5.07 -12.67 -7.53
N LEU A 147 -3.95 -13.31 -7.81
CA LEU A 147 -2.65 -12.67 -7.90
C LEU A 147 -2.56 -11.70 -9.09
N ASN A 148 -3.14 -12.07 -10.24
CA ASN A 148 -3.20 -11.19 -11.41
C ASN A 148 -4.07 -9.96 -11.13
N TYR A 149 -5.16 -10.13 -10.36
CA TYR A 149 -5.96 -9.01 -9.90
C TYR A 149 -5.16 -8.07 -8.98
N LEU A 150 -4.45 -8.61 -7.98
CA LEU A 150 -3.56 -7.82 -7.11
C LEU A 150 -2.50 -7.05 -7.92
N LYS A 151 -1.88 -7.69 -8.92
CA LYS A 151 -0.91 -7.03 -9.83
C LYS A 151 -1.56 -5.90 -10.63
N ALA A 152 -2.79 -6.08 -11.09
CA ALA A 152 -3.54 -5.04 -11.79
C ALA A 152 -3.85 -3.86 -10.86
N VAL A 153 -4.30 -4.12 -9.64
CA VAL A 153 -4.51 -3.09 -8.60
C VAL A 153 -3.23 -2.31 -8.34
N LEU A 154 -2.10 -3.00 -8.11
CA LEU A 154 -0.79 -2.36 -7.92
C LEU A 154 -0.40 -1.48 -9.11
N HIS A 155 -0.61 -1.98 -10.33
CA HIS A 155 -0.30 -1.23 -11.55
C HIS A 155 -1.09 0.08 -11.62
N TRP A 156 -2.41 0.03 -11.41
CA TRP A 156 -3.25 1.22 -11.49
C TRP A 156 -3.06 2.17 -10.32
N ALA A 157 -2.78 1.66 -9.12
CA ALA A 157 -2.37 2.47 -7.98
C ALA A 157 -1.07 3.25 -8.31
N GLY A 158 -0.03 2.57 -8.80
CA GLY A 158 1.22 3.23 -9.19
C GLY A 158 1.08 4.18 -10.38
N MET A 159 0.18 3.92 -11.33
CA MET A 159 -0.11 4.85 -12.41
C MET A 159 -0.85 6.10 -11.92
N THR A 160 -1.74 5.94 -10.94
CA THR A 160 -2.46 7.04 -10.26
C THR A 160 -1.48 7.91 -9.49
N GLU A 161 -0.60 7.31 -8.67
CA GLU A 161 0.45 8.00 -7.93
C GLU A 161 1.32 8.85 -8.88
N ARG A 162 1.71 8.32 -10.04
CA ARG A 162 2.49 9.10 -11.01
C ARG A 162 1.76 10.34 -11.52
N ARG A 163 0.44 10.30 -11.66
CA ARG A 163 -0.36 11.47 -12.07
C ARG A 163 -0.47 12.46 -10.92
N TYR A 164 -0.70 11.97 -9.71
CA TYR A 164 -0.66 12.77 -8.51
C TYR A 164 0.68 13.49 -8.35
N THR A 165 1.81 12.79 -8.49
CA THR A 165 3.15 13.38 -8.43
C THR A 165 3.35 14.46 -9.49
N ALA A 166 2.77 14.33 -10.69
CA ALA A 166 2.80 15.40 -11.69
C ALA A 166 2.01 16.64 -11.25
N ILE A 167 0.81 16.46 -10.68
CA ILE A 167 -0.02 17.54 -10.11
C ILE A 167 0.71 18.24 -8.97
N VAL A 168 1.31 17.49 -8.05
CA VAL A 168 2.07 18.04 -6.91
C VAL A 168 3.28 18.83 -7.38
N LYS A 169 4.01 18.33 -8.39
CA LYS A 169 5.13 19.08 -8.99
C LYS A 169 4.67 20.39 -9.61
N ALA A 170 3.58 20.36 -10.39
CA ALA A 170 3.00 21.57 -10.97
C ALA A 170 2.61 22.58 -9.89
N ARG A 171 1.94 22.13 -8.82
CA ARG A 171 1.60 22.95 -7.66
C ARG A 171 2.85 23.55 -6.99
N PHE A 172 3.89 22.76 -6.78
CA PHE A 172 5.14 23.23 -6.16
C PHE A 172 5.81 24.32 -7.02
N THR A 173 5.90 24.11 -8.33
CA THR A 173 6.42 25.11 -9.28
C THR A 173 5.57 26.39 -9.26
N MET A 174 4.25 26.26 -9.34
CA MET A 174 3.32 27.40 -9.27
C MET A 174 3.47 28.22 -7.99
N GLN A 175 3.70 27.55 -6.85
CA GLN A 175 3.86 28.21 -5.55
C GLN A 175 5.17 28.98 -5.41
N ARG A 176 6.22 28.64 -6.15
CA ARG A 176 7.56 29.19 -5.96
C ARG A 176 7.99 30.14 -7.08
N GLU A 177 7.66 29.79 -8.30
CA GLU A 177 8.27 30.38 -9.50
C GLU A 177 7.28 31.21 -10.31
N ILE A 178 5.97 30.95 -10.17
CA ILE A 178 4.96 31.54 -11.05
C ILE A 178 4.20 32.66 -10.33
N TRP A 179 4.38 33.87 -10.84
CA TRP A 179 3.75 35.08 -10.32
C TRP A 179 2.55 35.54 -11.17
N ASN A 180 2.48 35.11 -12.43
CA ASN A 180 1.43 35.44 -13.37
C ASN A 180 0.22 34.49 -13.24
N ALA A 181 -0.99 35.05 -13.09
CA ALA A 181 -2.23 34.29 -13.01
C ALA A 181 -2.55 33.49 -14.29
N LEU A 182 -2.30 34.05 -15.49
CA LEU A 182 -2.55 33.36 -16.75
C LEU A 182 -1.62 32.14 -16.93
N GLU A 183 -0.39 32.24 -16.42
CA GLU A 183 0.55 31.14 -16.45
C GLU A 183 0.14 30.03 -15.48
N ARG A 184 -0.39 30.38 -14.29
CA ARG A 184 -0.96 29.41 -13.35
C ARG A 184 -2.14 28.63 -13.94
N GLU A 185 -3.02 29.31 -14.67
CA GLU A 185 -4.13 28.65 -15.39
C GLU A 185 -3.61 27.65 -16.44
N ARG A 186 -2.49 27.94 -17.14
CA ARG A 186 -1.87 26.98 -18.08
C ARG A 186 -1.40 25.71 -17.38
N TYR A 187 -0.82 25.83 -16.18
CA TYR A 187 -0.41 24.65 -15.40
C TYR A 187 -1.63 23.84 -14.94
N LEU A 188 -2.71 24.49 -14.49
CA LEU A 188 -3.94 23.80 -14.14
C LEU A 188 -4.52 23.06 -15.35
N MET A 189 -4.60 23.70 -16.51
CA MET A 189 -5.06 23.07 -17.75
C MET A 189 -4.22 21.85 -18.13
N GLY A 190 -2.90 21.94 -18.03
CA GLY A 190 -2.02 20.78 -18.27
C GLY A 190 -2.29 19.62 -17.30
N CYS A 191 -2.55 19.91 -16.03
CA CYS A 191 -2.93 18.88 -15.05
C CYS A 191 -4.30 18.26 -15.36
N VAL A 192 -5.28 19.05 -15.78
CA VAL A 192 -6.60 18.55 -16.23
C VAL A 192 -6.43 17.62 -17.45
N GLU A 193 -5.66 18.03 -18.45
CA GLU A 193 -5.38 17.19 -19.63
C GLU A 193 -4.72 15.85 -19.27
N ILE A 194 -3.77 15.87 -18.32
CA ILE A 194 -3.15 14.64 -17.83
C ILE A 194 -4.19 13.70 -17.21
N VAL A 195 -5.08 14.21 -16.37
CA VAL A 195 -6.13 13.40 -15.71
C VAL A 195 -7.16 12.90 -16.72
N GLU A 196 -7.61 13.75 -17.66
CA GLU A 196 -8.54 13.35 -18.72
C GLU A 196 -7.93 12.30 -19.67
N SER A 197 -6.64 12.43 -20.00
CA SER A 197 -5.93 11.41 -20.79
C SER A 197 -5.77 10.09 -20.04
N PHE A 198 -5.65 10.15 -18.72
CA PHE A 198 -5.56 8.97 -17.86
C PHE A 198 -6.92 8.28 -17.71
N LYS A 199 -7.99 9.05 -17.53
CA LYS A 199 -9.38 8.57 -17.46
C LYS A 199 -9.77 7.68 -18.64
N LYS A 200 -9.29 7.99 -19.85
CA LYS A 200 -9.50 7.18 -21.06
C LYS A 200 -8.78 5.82 -21.06
N LYS A 201 -7.79 5.63 -20.18
CA LYS A 201 -6.95 4.41 -20.12
C LYS A 201 -7.32 3.50 -18.96
N VAL A 202 -7.83 4.07 -17.87
CA VAL A 202 -8.15 3.30 -16.65
C VAL A 202 -9.39 2.43 -16.90
N PRO A 203 -9.34 1.13 -16.59
CA PRO A 203 -10.50 0.24 -16.61
C PRO A 203 -11.58 0.74 -15.65
N GLU A 204 -12.85 0.56 -16.01
CA GLU A 204 -14.01 1.05 -15.23
C GLU A 204 -13.95 0.64 -13.75
N GLU A 205 -13.50 -0.59 -13.48
CA GLU A 205 -13.35 -1.12 -12.12
C GLU A 205 -12.45 -0.26 -11.22
N PHE A 206 -11.36 0.29 -11.76
CA PHE A 206 -10.42 1.10 -11.00
C PHE A 206 -10.68 2.60 -11.15
N ALA A 207 -11.46 3.00 -12.16
CA ALA A 207 -11.70 4.39 -12.50
C ALA A 207 -12.39 5.15 -11.36
N ALA A 208 -13.38 4.54 -10.70
CA ALA A 208 -14.10 5.18 -9.60
C ALA A 208 -13.17 5.65 -8.48
N LYS A 209 -12.16 4.85 -8.12
CA LYS A 209 -11.17 5.21 -7.10
C LYS A 209 -10.10 6.14 -7.66
N ALA A 210 -9.41 5.71 -8.72
CA ALA A 210 -8.26 6.44 -9.28
C ALA A 210 -8.62 7.87 -9.72
N ILE A 211 -9.75 8.04 -10.39
CA ILE A 211 -10.16 9.34 -10.94
C ILE A 211 -10.72 10.23 -9.83
N ALA A 212 -11.51 9.70 -8.90
CA ALA A 212 -12.04 10.50 -7.79
C ALA A 212 -10.92 11.08 -6.90
N GLU A 213 -9.88 10.29 -6.62
CA GLU A 213 -8.72 10.77 -5.88
C GLU A 213 -7.95 11.87 -6.65
N LEU A 214 -7.76 11.72 -7.97
CA LEU A 214 -7.10 12.75 -8.79
C LEU A 214 -7.94 14.02 -8.97
N GLU A 215 -9.26 13.90 -9.11
CA GLU A 215 -10.18 15.04 -9.21
C GLU A 215 -10.17 15.87 -7.91
N THR A 216 -10.04 15.21 -6.75
CA THR A 216 -9.86 15.89 -5.45
C THR A 216 -8.58 16.72 -5.42
N GLU A 217 -7.49 16.20 -5.98
CA GLU A 217 -6.22 16.91 -6.06
C GLU A 217 -6.24 18.05 -7.08
N LEU A 218 -6.95 17.90 -8.20
CA LEU A 218 -7.18 18.99 -9.16
C LEU A 218 -8.00 20.13 -8.54
N SER A 219 -9.04 19.80 -7.77
CA SER A 219 -9.83 20.80 -7.03
C SER A 219 -8.94 21.59 -6.06
N THR A 220 -8.07 20.87 -5.34
CA THR A 220 -7.07 21.50 -4.46
C THR A 220 -6.13 22.40 -5.25
N MET A 221 -5.62 21.96 -6.41
CA MET A 221 -4.76 22.76 -7.28
C MET A 221 -5.44 24.04 -7.78
N ARG A 222 -6.74 23.99 -8.10
CA ARG A 222 -7.52 25.15 -8.52
C ARG A 222 -7.53 26.27 -7.47
N HIS A 223 -7.63 25.93 -6.17
CA HIS A 223 -7.51 26.93 -5.11
C HIS A 223 -6.16 27.66 -5.15
N TRP A 224 -5.07 26.98 -5.50
CA TRP A 224 -3.74 27.60 -5.60
C TRP A 224 -3.55 28.52 -6.80
N VAL A 225 -4.38 28.40 -7.84
CA VAL A 225 -4.35 29.37 -8.95
C VAL A 225 -4.73 30.75 -8.44
N TRP A 226 -5.78 30.82 -7.63
CA TRP A 226 -6.41 32.06 -7.14
C TRP A 226 -5.81 32.57 -5.82
N ASP A 227 -5.51 31.68 -4.86
CA ASP A 227 -5.17 32.05 -3.48
C ASP A 227 -3.66 32.00 -3.14
N CYS A 228 -2.78 31.84 -4.14
CA CYS A 228 -1.34 31.64 -3.87
C CYS A 228 -0.72 32.81 -3.05
N PRO A 229 -0.01 32.53 -1.94
CA PRO A 229 0.59 33.54 -1.05
C PRO A 229 1.52 34.53 -1.76
N ASN A 230 2.15 34.12 -2.86
CA ASN A 230 3.00 34.99 -3.66
C ASN A 230 2.21 36.10 -4.35
N ALA A 231 0.95 35.88 -4.73
CA ALA A 231 0.07 36.97 -5.18
C ALA A 231 -0.11 38.02 -4.07
N LYS A 232 -0.30 37.59 -2.81
CA LYS A 232 -0.46 38.50 -1.66
C LYS A 232 0.83 39.25 -1.29
N ARG A 233 2.02 38.74 -1.63
CA ARG A 233 3.31 39.43 -1.37
C ARG A 233 3.62 40.51 -2.40
N THR A 234 3.29 40.32 -3.68
CA THR A 234 3.51 41.35 -4.72
C THR A 234 2.60 42.56 -4.53
N TYR A 235 1.35 42.37 -4.08
CA TYR A 235 0.41 43.49 -3.88
C TYR A 235 0.66 44.33 -2.62
N LYS A 236 1.57 43.93 -1.71
CA LYS A 236 2.03 44.80 -0.61
C LYS A 236 3.12 45.79 -1.00
N GLN A 237 3.70 45.66 -2.20
CA GLN A 237 4.70 46.59 -2.73
C GLN A 237 4.12 47.62 -3.72
N LEU A 238 2.80 47.57 -3.96
CA LEU A 238 2.05 48.52 -4.78
C LEU A 238 1.08 49.38 -3.95
N ALA A 239 1.19 49.33 -2.62
CA ALA A 239 0.44 50.15 -1.67
C ALA A 239 1.37 51.12 -0.95
#